data_AF-A0A7X6NI40-F1
#
_entry.id   AF-A0A7X6NI40-F1
#
_cell.length_a   1.000
_cell.length_b   1.000
_cell.length_c   1.000
_cell.angle_alpha   90.00
_cell.angle_beta   90.00
_cell.angle_gamma   90.00
#
_symmetry.space_group_name_H-M   'P 1'
#
loop_
_entity.id
_entity.type
_entity.pdbx_description
1 polymer ?
#
loop_
_entity_poly.entity_id
_entity_poly.type
_entity_poly.pdbx_seq_one_letter_code
_entity_poly.pdbx_strand_id
1 'polypeptide(L)'
;MSILSTNLYGSSVNKGMGGLMSGLDTDDLVNQMTAATRNKINKQYQAKQKLLYKQEAYREISSKLLAFNNKYFSYSSGSKTNILSPKFFESYTYKSSSNYVNVTGSADVISNFKINSITSVAKAAIYTTNSVSSQSFSSDEIIGNISEDVLLSSSITFDFNGVKKTIALSEMVDGKPDGSPYTYDAEGLADFLNTKLAEVYGAGRVNAELDASQTSITFSASGSTDVFSVSNISNDLSIITGIKSGDSNRLNISKTIGDIYGEETDCSIIINGKSIDGINKDMSISEVLKKINKESDLDITYSNTTDKFVIVSKDTGKASKIEITGALADKLFGGSIGTDIEIRGEDTVMNVTIHGQDIDITRSTANFSIDGINVE
;
A
#
# COMPACT_ATOMS: atom_id res chain seq x y z
N MET A 1 37.50 12.68 -16.90
CA MET A 1 38.39 11.91 -16.02
C MET A 1 38.64 10.57 -16.68
N SER A 2 39.76 10.45 -17.38
CA SER A 2 40.38 9.20 -17.85
C SER A 2 41.77 9.61 -18.32
N ILE A 3 42.76 9.34 -17.46
CA ILE A 3 44.17 9.58 -17.70
C ILE A 3 44.76 8.24 -18.13
N LEU A 4 44.98 8.08 -19.43
CA LEU A 4 45.80 7.00 -19.98
C LEU A 4 47.03 7.65 -20.61
N SER A 5 48.04 7.86 -19.78
CA SER A 5 49.40 8.20 -20.17
C SER A 5 50.08 6.95 -20.73
N THR A 6 50.14 6.81 -22.05
CA THR A 6 51.00 5.84 -22.71
C THR A 6 52.43 6.38 -22.75
N ASN A 7 53.23 5.93 -21.79
CA ASN A 7 54.69 5.94 -21.90
C ASN A 7 55.09 5.08 -23.10
N LEU A 8 55.65 5.69 -24.14
CA LEU A 8 56.21 4.97 -25.28
C LEU A 8 57.48 5.64 -25.81
N TYR A 9 58.42 5.93 -24.91
CA TYR A 9 59.84 5.99 -25.26
C TYR A 9 60.63 5.52 -24.03
N GLY A 10 61.02 4.25 -24.07
CA GLY A 10 61.90 3.64 -23.09
C GLY A 10 63.26 4.33 -23.09
N SER A 11 63.79 4.59 -21.89
CA SER A 11 65.19 4.94 -21.70
C SER A 11 66.06 3.78 -22.17
N SER A 12 66.60 3.86 -23.38
CA SER A 12 67.79 3.12 -23.75
C SER A 12 68.97 3.76 -23.02
N VAL A 13 69.35 3.19 -21.87
CA VAL A 13 70.62 3.49 -21.20
C VAL A 13 71.72 2.89 -22.06
N ASN A 14 72.18 3.64 -23.07
CA ASN A 14 73.36 3.25 -23.84
C ASN A 14 74.59 3.74 -23.08
N LYS A 15 75.01 2.99 -22.07
CA LYS A 15 76.34 3.13 -21.45
C LYS A 15 77.39 2.60 -22.43
N GLY A 16 77.77 3.44 -23.40
CA GLY A 16 79.00 3.27 -24.15
C GLY A 16 80.19 3.70 -23.28
N MET A 17 80.81 2.73 -22.59
CA MET A 17 82.23 2.81 -22.20
C MET A 17 83.05 3.04 -23.48
N GLY A 18 84.09 3.86 -23.59
CA GLY A 18 85.02 4.43 -22.63
C GLY A 18 86.35 4.52 -23.37
N GLY A 19 86.86 5.74 -23.62
CA GLY A 19 88.04 5.92 -24.45
C GLY A 19 88.61 7.33 -24.38
N LEU A 20 89.24 7.64 -23.23
CA LEU A 20 90.18 8.74 -22.97
C LEU A 20 89.60 10.17 -22.89
N MET A 21 89.40 10.62 -21.65
CA MET A 21 89.42 12.01 -21.17
C MET A 21 88.70 13.09 -22.00
N SER A 22 87.39 13.23 -21.78
CA SER A 22 86.78 14.55 -21.61
C SER A 22 85.56 14.40 -20.69
N GLY A 23 85.62 15.01 -19.50
CA GLY A 23 84.52 15.03 -18.52
C GLY A 23 83.41 15.99 -18.93
N LEU A 24 82.83 15.79 -20.12
CA LEU A 24 81.79 16.61 -20.68
C LEU A 24 80.60 15.71 -20.99
N ASP A 25 79.57 15.78 -20.16
CA ASP A 25 78.28 15.13 -20.41
C ASP A 25 77.62 15.84 -21.59
N THR A 26 77.87 15.32 -22.80
CA THR A 26 77.44 15.94 -24.05
C THR A 26 75.92 15.98 -24.17
N ASP A 27 75.21 15.02 -23.58
CA ASP A 27 73.76 14.97 -23.62
C ASP A 27 73.15 16.02 -22.68
N ASP A 28 73.71 16.21 -21.49
CA ASP A 28 73.29 17.29 -20.60
C ASP A 28 73.61 18.67 -21.20
N LEU A 29 74.78 18.83 -21.82
CA LEU A 29 75.13 20.05 -22.55
C LEU A 29 74.16 20.33 -23.71
N VAL A 30 73.85 19.32 -24.54
CA VAL A 30 72.87 19.45 -25.64
C VAL A 30 71.47 19.74 -25.09
N ASN A 31 71.09 19.13 -23.97
CA ASN A 31 69.84 19.45 -23.28
C ASN A 31 69.81 20.91 -22.80
N GLN A 32 70.88 21.41 -22.21
CA GLN A 32 71.00 22.80 -21.75
C GLN A 32 71.03 23.79 -22.93
N MET A 33 71.76 23.48 -24.01
CA MET A 33 71.81 24.29 -25.23
C MET A 33 70.47 24.34 -25.97
N THR A 34 69.70 23.24 -25.95
CA THR A 34 68.36 23.19 -26.57
C THR A 34 67.26 23.68 -25.65
N ALA A 35 67.52 23.90 -24.34
CA ALA A 35 66.51 24.33 -23.37
C ALA A 35 65.82 25.64 -23.77
N ALA A 36 66.57 26.62 -24.28
CA ALA A 36 66.02 27.89 -24.75
C ALA A 36 65.03 27.69 -25.92
N THR A 37 65.39 26.83 -26.87
CA THR A 37 64.53 26.49 -28.03
C THR A 37 63.32 25.67 -27.60
N ARG A 38 63.49 24.65 -26.74
CA ARG A 38 62.39 23.88 -26.16
C ARG A 38 61.42 24.77 -25.38
N ASN A 39 61.92 25.74 -24.62
CA ASN A 39 61.08 26.71 -23.92
C ASN A 39 60.29 27.61 -24.88
N LYS A 40 60.89 28.07 -25.99
CA LYS A 40 60.17 28.81 -27.04
C LYS A 40 59.09 27.93 -27.69
N ILE A 41 59.39 26.66 -27.99
CA ILE A 41 58.44 25.69 -28.54
C ILE A 41 57.29 25.44 -27.54
N ASN A 42 57.59 25.23 -26.26
CA ASN A 42 56.60 25.04 -25.20
C ASN A 42 55.69 26.27 -25.05
N LYS A 43 56.23 27.49 -25.14
CA LYS A 43 55.43 28.72 -25.16
C LYS A 43 54.47 28.74 -26.36
N GLN A 44 54.91 28.32 -27.54
CA GLN A 44 54.05 28.22 -28.72
C GLN A 44 52.98 27.12 -28.57
N TYR A 45 53.30 25.96 -28.00
CA TYR A 45 52.32 24.93 -27.67
C TYR A 45 51.27 25.42 -26.66
N GLN A 46 51.69 26.13 -25.61
CA GLN A 46 50.77 26.75 -24.65
C GLN A 46 49.89 27.82 -25.31
N ALA A 47 50.44 28.66 -26.19
CA ALA A 47 49.68 29.65 -26.94
C ALA A 47 48.63 28.99 -27.86
N LYS A 48 49.02 27.92 -28.56
CA LYS A 48 48.12 27.09 -29.38
C LYS A 48 47.00 26.49 -28.52
N GLN A 49 47.32 25.92 -27.36
CA GLN A 49 46.33 25.34 -26.45
C GLN A 49 45.33 26.38 -25.94
N LYS A 50 45.82 27.57 -25.54
CA LYS A 50 44.96 28.70 -25.14
C LYS A 50 44.04 29.15 -26.26
N LEU A 51 44.53 29.17 -27.51
CA LEU A 51 43.71 29.50 -28.68
C LEU A 51 42.63 28.46 -28.94
N LEU A 52 42.95 27.17 -28.83
CA LEU A 52 41.99 26.08 -28.96
C LEU A 52 40.90 26.15 -27.89
N TYR A 53 41.25 26.36 -26.62
CA TYR A 53 40.27 26.57 -25.55
C TYR A 53 39.38 27.78 -25.80
N LYS A 54 39.94 28.89 -26.31
CA LYS A 54 39.16 30.07 -26.68
C LYS A 54 38.17 29.75 -27.81
N GLN A 55 38.61 29.02 -28.84
CA GLN A 55 37.75 28.60 -29.94
C GLN A 55 36.62 27.67 -29.46
N GLU A 56 36.95 26.70 -28.61
CA GLU A 56 35.98 25.76 -28.05
C GLU A 56 34.93 26.48 -27.20
N ALA A 57 35.36 27.41 -26.33
CA ALA A 57 34.45 28.24 -25.55
C ALA A 57 33.50 29.07 -26.44
N TYR A 58 34.00 29.67 -27.54
CA TYR A 58 33.13 30.38 -28.48
C TYR A 58 32.15 29.46 -29.20
N ARG A 59 32.59 28.26 -29.59
CA ARG A 59 31.70 27.28 -30.23
C ARG A 59 30.61 26.81 -29.27
N GLU A 60 30.95 26.55 -28.02
CA GLU A 60 29.98 26.16 -26.99
C GLU A 60 28.90 27.23 -26.79
N ILE A 61 29.31 28.50 -26.66
CA ILE A 61 28.37 29.62 -26.51
C ILE A 61 27.49 29.76 -27.76
N SER A 62 28.08 29.68 -28.97
CA SER A 62 27.34 29.76 -30.23
C SER A 62 26.31 28.64 -30.36
N SER A 63 26.69 27.40 -30.00
CA SER A 63 25.77 26.27 -29.96
C SER A 63 24.60 26.50 -28.98
N LYS A 64 24.86 27.08 -27.80
CA LYS A 64 23.80 27.43 -26.83
C LYS A 64 22.87 28.52 -27.38
N LEU A 65 23.41 29.54 -28.04
CA LEU A 65 22.61 30.61 -28.67
C LEU A 65 21.74 30.08 -29.82
N LEU A 66 22.29 29.21 -30.67
CA LEU A 66 21.54 28.57 -31.75
C LEU A 66 20.45 27.65 -31.20
N ALA A 67 20.74 26.87 -30.16
CA ALA A 67 19.75 26.02 -29.51
C ALA A 67 18.60 26.86 -28.88
N PHE A 68 18.94 27.97 -28.23
CA PHE A 68 17.96 28.91 -27.70
C PHE A 68 17.08 29.52 -28.80
N ASN A 69 17.70 30.02 -29.87
CA ASN A 69 16.99 30.56 -31.03
C ASN A 69 16.07 29.51 -31.66
N ASN A 70 16.57 28.30 -31.87
CA ASN A 70 15.80 27.22 -32.48
C ASN A 70 14.61 26.78 -31.61
N LYS A 71 14.75 26.82 -30.28
CA LYS A 71 13.67 26.44 -29.36
C LYS A 71 12.59 27.51 -29.23
N TYR A 72 12.97 28.79 -29.16
CA TYR A 72 12.05 29.86 -28.79
C TYR A 72 11.68 30.83 -29.92
N PHE A 73 12.39 30.83 -31.04
CA PHE A 73 12.20 31.79 -32.14
C PHE A 73 12.05 31.13 -33.54
N SER A 74 12.19 29.81 -33.64
CA SER A 74 12.03 29.10 -34.92
C SER A 74 10.56 28.80 -35.23
N TYR A 75 10.17 29.05 -36.48
CA TYR A 75 8.89 28.62 -37.05
C TYR A 75 8.91 27.19 -37.59
N SER A 76 10.10 26.56 -37.64
CA SER A 76 10.23 25.17 -38.08
C SER A 76 9.74 24.23 -36.98
N SER A 77 8.73 23.43 -37.32
CA SER A 77 8.14 22.35 -36.51
C SER A 77 7.32 22.77 -35.28
N GLY A 78 6.20 23.46 -35.49
CA GLY A 78 5.00 23.34 -34.63
C GLY A 78 5.20 23.51 -33.11
N SER A 79 6.27 24.18 -32.69
CA SER A 79 6.69 24.18 -31.30
C SER A 79 5.81 25.12 -30.49
N LYS A 80 5.14 24.57 -29.48
CA LYS A 80 4.39 25.32 -28.45
C LYS A 80 5.26 26.34 -27.71
N THR A 81 6.59 26.30 -27.88
CA THR A 81 7.55 27.21 -27.21
C THR A 81 8.01 28.39 -28.08
N ASN A 82 7.52 28.55 -29.32
CA ASN A 82 7.92 29.68 -30.16
C ASN A 82 7.23 30.98 -29.71
N ILE A 83 7.98 31.87 -29.07
CA ILE A 83 7.50 33.14 -28.51
C ILE A 83 7.02 34.11 -29.61
N LEU A 84 7.47 33.94 -30.86
CA LEU A 84 6.98 34.76 -31.98
C LEU A 84 5.64 34.27 -32.53
N SER A 85 5.20 33.05 -32.16
CA SER A 85 3.93 32.50 -32.59
C SER A 85 2.79 32.94 -31.68
N PRO A 86 1.63 33.38 -32.22
CA PRO A 86 0.43 33.63 -31.41
C PRO A 86 0.02 32.45 -30.52
N LYS A 87 0.27 31.21 -30.97
CA LYS A 87 -0.01 29.97 -30.23
C LYS A 87 0.71 29.87 -28.89
N PHE A 88 1.87 30.53 -28.74
CA PHE A 88 2.59 30.58 -27.47
C PHE A 88 1.83 31.37 -26.40
N PHE A 89 1.01 32.33 -26.82
CA PHE A 89 0.22 33.20 -25.95
C PHE A 89 -1.25 32.76 -25.82
N GLU A 90 -1.65 31.67 -26.48
CA GLU A 90 -2.99 31.10 -26.29
C GLU A 90 -3.14 30.63 -24.84
N SER A 91 -4.11 31.20 -24.12
CA SER A 91 -4.41 30.80 -22.74
C SER A 91 -5.20 29.50 -22.74
N TYR A 92 -4.56 28.41 -22.33
CA TYR A 92 -5.20 27.08 -22.19
C TYR A 92 -5.74 26.80 -20.77
N THR A 93 -5.63 27.75 -19.85
CA THR A 93 -6.04 27.58 -18.45
C THR A 93 -7.02 28.67 -18.07
N TYR A 94 -8.29 28.31 -18.02
CA TYR A 94 -9.34 29.15 -17.48
C TYR A 94 -9.54 28.78 -16.03
N LYS A 95 -9.49 29.78 -15.15
CA LYS A 95 -9.78 29.55 -13.75
C LYS A 95 -11.30 29.49 -13.58
N SER A 96 -11.80 28.34 -13.13
CA SER A 96 -13.19 28.18 -12.74
C SER A 96 -13.58 29.27 -11.72
N SER A 97 -14.80 29.79 -11.84
CA SER A 97 -15.36 30.72 -10.84
C SER A 97 -15.72 30.02 -9.52
N SER A 98 -15.75 28.69 -9.50
CA SER A 98 -16.02 27.87 -8.33
C SER A 98 -14.72 27.28 -7.75
N ASN A 99 -14.68 27.10 -6.43
CA ASN A 99 -13.63 26.33 -5.75
C ASN A 99 -13.88 24.82 -5.76
N TYR A 100 -15.06 24.38 -6.18
CA TYR A 100 -15.51 22.98 -6.09
C TYR A 100 -15.46 22.22 -7.42
N VAL A 101 -15.19 22.91 -8.53
CA VAL A 101 -15.21 22.34 -9.87
C VAL A 101 -14.09 22.95 -10.67
N ASN A 102 -13.30 22.11 -11.33
CA ASN A 102 -12.27 22.53 -12.26
C ASN A 102 -12.77 22.30 -13.70
N VAL A 103 -12.50 23.27 -14.58
CA VAL A 103 -12.92 23.21 -15.98
C VAL A 103 -11.74 23.60 -16.86
N THR A 104 -11.37 22.75 -17.82
CA THR A 104 -10.24 22.98 -18.74
C THR A 104 -10.65 22.71 -20.18
N GLY A 105 -10.01 23.36 -21.16
CA GLY A 105 -10.44 23.34 -22.56
C GLY A 105 -9.83 24.48 -23.38
N SER A 106 -10.11 24.52 -24.68
CA SER A 106 -9.67 25.62 -25.54
C SER A 106 -10.50 26.89 -25.31
N ALA A 107 -9.88 28.04 -25.62
CA ALA A 107 -10.49 29.36 -25.43
C ALA A 107 -11.85 29.53 -26.12
N ASP A 108 -11.91 29.11 -27.38
CA ASP A 108 -13.10 29.26 -28.22
C ASP A 108 -14.29 28.48 -27.64
N VAL A 109 -14.01 27.31 -27.07
CA VAL A 109 -15.04 26.39 -26.53
C VAL A 109 -15.49 26.84 -25.14
N ILE A 110 -14.56 27.22 -24.25
CA ILE A 110 -14.90 27.65 -22.88
C ILE A 110 -15.70 28.96 -22.87
N SER A 111 -15.46 29.86 -23.82
CA SER A 111 -16.17 31.15 -23.88
C SER A 111 -17.70 31.01 -23.96
N ASN A 112 -18.20 29.88 -24.44
CA ASN A 112 -19.63 29.58 -24.60
C ASN A 112 -20.14 28.51 -23.62
N PHE A 113 -19.39 28.21 -22.56
CA PHE A 113 -19.72 27.20 -21.57
C PHE A 113 -19.95 27.80 -20.19
N LYS A 114 -21.05 27.40 -19.55
CA LYS A 114 -21.34 27.76 -18.17
C LYS A 114 -21.95 26.57 -17.44
N ILE A 115 -21.51 26.33 -16.21
CA ILE A 115 -22.20 25.41 -15.30
C ILE A 115 -23.20 26.25 -14.48
N ASN A 116 -24.49 25.97 -14.64
CA ASN A 116 -25.55 26.68 -13.93
C ASN A 116 -25.76 26.10 -12.53
N SER A 117 -25.78 24.77 -12.42
CA SER A 117 -25.92 24.07 -11.13
C SER A 117 -25.37 22.65 -11.22
N ILE A 118 -24.92 22.12 -10.08
CA ILE A 118 -24.59 20.70 -9.89
C ILE A 118 -25.50 20.19 -8.78
N THR A 119 -26.33 19.21 -9.10
CA THR A 119 -27.31 18.63 -8.18
C THR A 119 -26.73 17.45 -7.42
N SER A 120 -25.90 16.64 -8.09
CA SER A 120 -25.21 15.50 -7.50
C SER A 120 -23.88 15.27 -8.20
N VAL A 121 -22.95 14.59 -7.53
CA VAL A 121 -21.66 14.16 -8.07
C VAL A 121 -21.62 12.65 -8.04
N ALA A 122 -21.02 12.04 -9.05
CA ALA A 122 -20.99 10.60 -9.15
C ALA A 122 -20.28 9.96 -7.96
N LYS A 123 -20.92 8.96 -7.37
CA LYS A 123 -20.37 8.16 -6.27
C LYS A 123 -20.48 6.68 -6.60
N ALA A 124 -19.55 5.91 -6.03
CA ALA A 124 -19.64 4.46 -6.02
C ALA A 124 -20.79 3.99 -5.12
N ALA A 125 -21.32 2.81 -5.41
CA ALA A 125 -22.12 2.06 -4.46
C ALA A 125 -21.24 1.69 -3.26
N ILE A 126 -21.74 1.88 -2.03
CA ILE A 126 -21.02 1.51 -0.81
C ILE A 126 -21.96 0.76 0.11
N TYR A 127 -21.49 -0.36 0.66
CA TYR A 127 -22.18 -1.10 1.70
C TYR A 127 -21.22 -1.45 2.83
N THR A 128 -21.70 -1.41 4.07
CA THR A 128 -20.95 -1.86 5.24
C THR A 128 -21.80 -2.85 6.00
N THR A 129 -21.25 -4.03 6.27
CA THR A 129 -21.96 -5.08 6.99
C THR A 129 -22.17 -4.72 8.46
N ASN A 130 -23.00 -5.50 9.14
CA ASN A 130 -22.93 -5.60 10.59
C ASN A 130 -21.65 -6.35 11.02
N SER A 131 -21.41 -6.42 12.32
CA SER A 131 -20.35 -7.26 12.87
C SER A 131 -20.53 -8.71 12.42
N VAL A 132 -19.47 -9.33 11.93
CA VAL A 132 -19.54 -10.65 11.28
C VAL A 132 -19.10 -11.81 12.18
N SER A 133 -18.55 -11.51 13.35
CA SER A 133 -18.22 -12.50 14.37
C SER A 133 -19.16 -12.41 15.57
N SER A 134 -19.10 -13.41 16.46
CA SER A 134 -19.76 -13.37 17.77
C SER A 134 -19.11 -12.39 18.75
N GLN A 135 -18.00 -11.73 18.37
CA GLN A 135 -17.18 -10.91 19.27
C GLN A 135 -16.63 -11.66 20.49
N SER A 136 -16.49 -12.98 20.36
CA SER A 136 -15.93 -13.90 21.35
C SER A 136 -15.32 -15.11 20.65
N PHE A 137 -14.57 -15.91 21.38
CA PHE A 137 -14.13 -17.25 20.96
C PHE A 137 -14.13 -18.18 22.17
N SER A 138 -14.31 -19.48 21.94
CA SER A 138 -14.49 -20.44 23.03
C SER A 138 -13.56 -21.64 22.87
N SER A 139 -13.20 -22.25 23.99
CA SER A 139 -12.60 -23.57 24.03
C SER A 139 -13.61 -24.65 23.61
N ASP A 140 -13.10 -25.82 23.25
CA ASP A 140 -13.89 -27.06 23.22
C ASP A 140 -14.35 -27.42 24.65
N GLU A 141 -15.18 -28.45 24.77
CA GLU A 141 -15.58 -29.00 26.07
C GLU A 141 -14.38 -29.62 26.79
N ILE A 142 -14.09 -29.11 27.98
CA ILE A 142 -13.08 -29.60 28.92
C ILE A 142 -13.82 -30.44 29.96
N ILE A 143 -13.82 -31.76 29.77
CA ILE A 143 -14.57 -32.68 30.65
C ILE A 143 -13.66 -33.25 31.74
N GLY A 144 -14.00 -32.95 32.99
CA GLY A 144 -13.33 -33.50 34.17
C GLY A 144 -11.99 -32.83 34.49
N ASN A 145 -11.16 -33.53 35.28
CA ASN A 145 -9.86 -33.01 35.69
C ASN A 145 -8.83 -33.16 34.55
N ILE A 146 -8.10 -32.08 34.33
CA ILE A 146 -6.89 -32.00 33.53
C ILE A 146 -5.72 -32.52 34.37
N SER A 147 -4.78 -33.22 33.75
CA SER A 147 -3.54 -33.64 34.42
C SER A 147 -2.75 -32.42 34.91
N GLU A 148 -2.44 -32.38 36.20
CA GLU A 148 -1.67 -31.31 36.86
C GLU A 148 -0.33 -31.05 36.15
N ASP A 149 0.45 -32.10 35.87
CA ASP A 149 1.76 -31.97 35.20
C ASP A 149 1.64 -31.33 33.81
N VAL A 150 0.56 -31.65 33.07
CA VAL A 150 0.32 -31.13 31.73
C VAL A 150 -0.10 -29.66 31.77
N LEU A 151 -0.94 -29.30 32.75
CA LEU A 151 -1.39 -27.93 32.89
C LEU A 151 -0.24 -27.03 33.38
N LEU A 152 0.49 -27.44 34.42
CA LEU A 152 1.57 -26.64 35.02
C LEU A 152 2.79 -26.47 34.09
N SER A 153 3.00 -27.37 33.13
CA SER A 153 4.06 -27.22 32.10
C SER A 153 3.63 -26.37 30.90
N SER A 154 2.37 -25.95 30.83
CA SER A 154 1.80 -25.23 29.69
C SER A 154 1.84 -23.71 29.85
N SER A 155 1.70 -23.01 28.74
CA SER A 155 1.58 -21.55 28.70
C SER A 155 0.67 -21.10 27.56
N ILE A 156 0.08 -19.92 27.71
CA ILE A 156 -0.72 -19.28 26.68
C ILE A 156 -0.32 -17.80 26.57
N THR A 157 -0.18 -17.32 25.35
CA THR A 157 0.11 -15.92 25.06
C THR A 157 -1.11 -15.27 24.43
N PHE A 158 -1.71 -14.36 25.16
CA PHE A 158 -2.78 -13.51 24.64
C PHE A 158 -2.22 -12.26 23.99
N ASP A 159 -2.97 -11.72 23.03
CA ASP A 159 -2.76 -10.41 22.43
C ASP A 159 -4.04 -9.59 22.63
N PHE A 160 -3.91 -8.46 23.30
CA PHE A 160 -5.00 -7.53 23.51
C PHE A 160 -4.61 -6.16 22.94
N ASN A 161 -5.30 -5.76 21.87
CA ASN A 161 -5.04 -4.52 21.14
C ASN A 161 -3.56 -4.32 20.73
N GLY A 162 -2.85 -5.41 20.39
CA GLY A 162 -1.44 -5.41 20.00
C GLY A 162 -0.46 -5.61 21.17
N VAL A 163 -0.95 -5.66 22.41
CA VAL A 163 -0.12 -5.91 23.60
C VAL A 163 -0.14 -7.40 23.92
N LYS A 164 0.99 -8.06 23.71
CA LYS A 164 1.15 -9.49 23.98
C LYS A 164 1.58 -9.77 25.42
N LYS A 165 0.92 -10.72 26.07
CA LYS A 165 1.26 -11.19 27.42
C LYS A 165 1.19 -12.71 27.48
N THR A 166 2.26 -13.30 27.99
CA THR A 166 2.34 -14.75 28.21
C THR A 166 1.97 -15.04 29.66
N ILE A 167 1.04 -15.97 29.84
CA ILE A 167 0.62 -16.51 31.12
C ILE A 167 1.18 -17.94 31.21
N ALA A 168 2.03 -18.17 32.21
CA ALA A 168 2.53 -19.50 32.53
C ALA A 168 1.57 -20.17 33.52
N LEU A 169 1.03 -21.34 33.15
CA LEU A 169 0.08 -22.06 34.00
C LEU A 169 0.75 -22.69 35.23
N SER A 170 2.09 -22.74 35.27
CA SER A 170 2.85 -23.08 36.48
C SER A 170 2.49 -22.19 37.67
N GLU A 171 2.03 -20.96 37.44
CA GLU A 171 1.64 -20.02 38.51
C GLU A 171 0.29 -20.39 39.17
N MET A 172 -0.43 -21.41 38.68
CA MET A 172 -1.62 -21.93 39.36
C MET A 172 -1.29 -22.48 40.77
N VAL A 173 -0.05 -22.91 40.99
CA VAL A 173 0.41 -23.41 42.32
C VAL A 173 0.44 -22.32 43.39
N ASP A 174 0.45 -21.04 42.99
CA ASP A 174 0.47 -19.91 43.93
C ASP A 174 -0.90 -19.69 44.60
N GLY A 175 -1.96 -20.31 44.07
CA GLY A 175 -3.33 -20.19 44.58
C GLY A 175 -4.02 -18.88 44.21
N LYS A 176 -5.30 -18.81 44.53
CA LYS A 176 -6.17 -17.64 44.34
C LYS A 176 -5.76 -16.50 45.28
N PRO A 177 -6.11 -15.24 44.96
CA PRO A 177 -5.85 -14.09 45.84
C PRO A 177 -6.46 -14.22 47.25
N ASP A 178 -7.49 -15.06 47.44
CA ASP A 178 -8.11 -15.34 48.73
C ASP A 178 -7.39 -16.44 49.54
N GLY A 179 -6.33 -17.03 49.00
CA GLY A 179 -5.52 -18.08 49.61
C GLY A 179 -6.02 -19.51 49.36
N SER A 180 -7.12 -19.70 48.62
CA SER A 180 -7.59 -21.04 48.20
C SER A 180 -6.82 -21.55 46.97
N PRO A 181 -6.66 -22.87 46.77
CA PRO A 181 -6.01 -23.39 45.56
C PRO A 181 -6.93 -23.28 44.34
N TYR A 182 -6.34 -23.19 43.14
CA TYR A 182 -7.08 -23.43 41.90
C TYR A 182 -7.36 -24.93 41.73
N THR A 183 -8.49 -25.27 41.11
CA THR A 183 -8.77 -26.61 40.63
C THR A 183 -8.10 -26.84 39.26
N TYR A 184 -7.85 -28.10 38.91
CA TYR A 184 -7.26 -28.48 37.63
C TYR A 184 -8.35 -28.93 36.64
N ASP A 185 -9.38 -28.13 36.48
CA ASP A 185 -10.53 -28.35 35.59
C ASP A 185 -10.87 -27.05 34.84
N ALA A 186 -11.98 -27.05 34.10
CA ALA A 186 -12.43 -25.88 33.34
C ALA A 186 -12.62 -24.64 34.23
N GLU A 187 -13.22 -24.82 35.42
CA GLU A 187 -13.50 -23.75 36.37
C GLU A 187 -12.22 -23.13 36.93
N GLY A 188 -11.30 -23.96 37.42
CA GLY A 188 -10.05 -23.47 37.97
C GLY A 188 -9.15 -22.83 36.91
N LEU A 189 -9.17 -23.35 35.67
CA LEU A 189 -8.48 -22.73 34.54
C LEU A 189 -9.09 -21.37 34.18
N ALA A 190 -10.43 -21.27 34.08
CA ALA A 190 -11.10 -20.01 33.79
C ALA A 190 -10.80 -18.96 34.87
N ASP A 191 -10.93 -19.32 36.14
CA ASP A 191 -10.62 -18.45 37.28
C ASP A 191 -9.17 -17.96 37.26
N PHE A 192 -8.22 -18.86 37.01
CA PHE A 192 -6.81 -18.53 36.93
C PHE A 192 -6.52 -17.56 35.79
N LEU A 193 -7.03 -17.87 34.59
CA LEU A 193 -6.85 -17.02 33.41
C LEU A 193 -7.49 -15.66 33.63
N ASN A 194 -8.70 -15.59 34.17
CA ASN A 194 -9.40 -14.34 34.43
C ASN A 194 -8.63 -13.46 35.43
N THR A 195 -8.08 -14.07 36.49
CA THR A 195 -7.23 -13.39 37.48
C THR A 195 -5.97 -12.81 36.82
N LYS A 196 -5.25 -13.63 36.05
CA LYS A 196 -4.01 -13.20 35.39
C LYS A 196 -4.26 -12.18 34.29
N LEU A 197 -5.34 -12.31 33.53
CA LEU A 197 -5.75 -11.34 32.52
C LEU A 197 -6.08 -9.98 33.15
N ALA A 198 -6.79 -9.96 34.28
CA ALA A 198 -7.06 -8.74 35.02
C ALA A 198 -5.77 -8.07 35.54
N GLU A 199 -4.78 -8.86 35.98
CA GLU A 199 -3.47 -8.36 36.41
C GLU A 199 -2.69 -7.72 35.25
N VAL A 200 -2.61 -8.40 34.09
CA VAL A 200 -1.73 -7.97 33.00
C VAL A 200 -2.35 -6.95 32.03
N TYR A 201 -3.69 -6.92 31.91
CA TYR A 201 -4.40 -6.01 31.00
C TYR A 201 -5.29 -4.98 31.71
N GLY A 202 -5.60 -5.19 32.99
CA GLY A 202 -6.53 -4.40 33.78
C GLY A 202 -7.89 -5.08 33.92
N ALA A 203 -8.48 -4.96 35.11
CA ALA A 203 -9.73 -5.63 35.47
C ALA A 203 -10.90 -5.29 34.52
N GLY A 204 -11.63 -6.32 34.11
CA GLY A 204 -12.87 -6.21 33.32
C GLY A 204 -12.72 -5.83 31.85
N ARG A 205 -11.49 -5.78 31.32
CA ARG A 205 -11.24 -5.44 29.91
C ARG A 205 -11.34 -6.64 28.98
N VAL A 206 -10.88 -7.78 29.47
CA VAL A 206 -10.97 -9.09 28.80
C VAL A 206 -11.36 -10.11 29.86
N ASN A 207 -12.20 -11.05 29.46
CA ASN A 207 -12.78 -12.02 30.37
C ASN A 207 -12.55 -13.44 29.84
N ALA A 208 -12.34 -14.38 30.76
CA ALA A 208 -12.40 -15.81 30.51
C ALA A 208 -13.52 -16.38 31.40
N GLU A 209 -14.68 -16.63 30.81
CA GLU A 209 -15.90 -17.02 31.52
C GLU A 209 -16.33 -18.42 31.12
N LEU A 210 -16.79 -19.21 32.08
CA LEU A 210 -17.40 -20.49 31.78
C LEU A 210 -18.71 -20.31 31.00
N ASP A 211 -19.00 -21.27 30.12
CA ASP A 211 -20.30 -21.39 29.50
C ASP A 211 -21.36 -21.83 30.53
N ALA A 212 -22.64 -21.84 30.12
CA ALA A 212 -23.74 -22.22 31.00
C ALA A 212 -23.62 -23.66 31.53
N SER A 213 -22.92 -24.54 30.80
CA SER A 213 -22.69 -25.95 31.17
C SER A 213 -21.46 -26.14 32.06
N GLN A 214 -20.66 -25.10 32.28
CA GLN A 214 -19.40 -25.12 33.02
C GLN A 214 -18.33 -26.06 32.43
N THR A 215 -18.39 -26.30 31.13
CA THR A 215 -17.48 -27.21 30.41
C THR A 215 -16.62 -26.50 29.39
N SER A 216 -16.97 -25.30 28.96
CA SER A 216 -16.19 -24.54 27.97
C SER A 216 -15.87 -23.15 28.49
N ILE A 217 -14.71 -22.61 28.10
CA ILE A 217 -14.27 -21.27 28.47
C ILE A 217 -14.47 -20.35 27.28
N THR A 218 -15.27 -19.31 27.46
CA THR A 218 -15.51 -18.25 26.49
C THR A 218 -14.66 -17.03 26.82
N PHE A 219 -13.91 -16.59 25.83
CA PHE A 219 -13.05 -15.43 25.87
C PHE A 219 -13.72 -14.26 25.16
N SER A 220 -13.76 -13.11 25.83
CA SER A 220 -14.37 -11.89 25.29
C SER A 220 -13.59 -10.64 25.70
N ALA A 221 -13.85 -9.53 25.02
CA ALA A 221 -13.37 -8.20 25.38
C ALA A 221 -14.55 -7.26 25.60
N SER A 222 -14.43 -6.33 26.54
CA SER A 222 -15.53 -5.44 26.93
C SER A 222 -15.84 -4.37 25.87
N GLY A 223 -14.82 -3.89 25.16
CA GLY A 223 -14.99 -2.83 24.17
C GLY A 223 -15.41 -3.36 22.80
N SER A 224 -16.36 -2.69 22.16
CA SER A 224 -16.83 -3.05 20.81
C SER A 224 -15.74 -2.96 19.73
N THR A 225 -14.66 -2.23 20.00
CA THR A 225 -13.49 -2.11 19.09
C THR A 225 -12.27 -2.87 19.59
N ASP A 226 -12.36 -3.51 20.75
CA ASP A 226 -11.24 -4.21 21.36
C ASP A 226 -11.01 -5.56 20.69
N VAL A 227 -9.77 -5.78 20.27
CA VAL A 227 -9.34 -7.03 19.63
C VAL A 227 -8.59 -7.85 20.68
N PHE A 228 -9.09 -9.05 20.92
CA PHE A 228 -8.53 -10.01 21.86
C PHE A 228 -8.35 -11.36 21.18
N SER A 229 -7.13 -11.90 21.23
CA SER A 229 -6.78 -13.12 20.54
C SER A 229 -5.69 -13.92 21.26
N VAL A 230 -5.50 -15.15 20.81
CA VAL A 230 -4.42 -16.03 21.24
C VAL A 230 -3.31 -15.94 20.22
N SER A 231 -2.17 -15.37 20.60
CA SER A 231 -1.00 -15.27 19.71
C SER A 231 -0.14 -16.53 19.72
N ASN A 232 -0.14 -17.29 20.82
CA ASN A 232 0.59 -18.55 20.94
C ASN A 232 0.00 -19.39 22.08
N ILE A 233 0.11 -20.70 21.98
CA ILE A 233 -0.37 -21.62 23.01
C ILE A 233 0.49 -22.89 23.00
N SER A 234 0.77 -23.46 24.19
CA SER A 234 1.44 -24.76 24.30
C SER A 234 0.60 -25.86 23.63
N ASN A 235 1.26 -26.81 22.97
CA ASN A 235 0.60 -27.86 22.21
C ASN A 235 -0.39 -28.68 23.06
N ASP A 236 0.02 -29.09 24.26
CA ASP A 236 -0.82 -29.95 25.10
C ASP A 236 -2.06 -29.20 25.60
N LEU A 237 -1.90 -27.92 25.97
CA LEU A 237 -3.04 -27.06 26.31
C LEU A 237 -3.97 -26.86 25.10
N SER A 238 -3.42 -26.70 23.90
CA SER A 238 -4.21 -26.59 22.67
C SER A 238 -5.02 -27.85 22.39
N ILE A 239 -4.46 -29.04 22.63
CA ILE A 239 -5.17 -30.31 22.47
C ILE A 239 -6.30 -30.45 23.50
N ILE A 240 -6.05 -30.05 24.76
CA ILE A 240 -7.02 -30.21 25.84
C ILE A 240 -8.17 -29.22 25.74
N THR A 241 -7.86 -27.97 25.36
CA THR A 241 -8.84 -26.88 25.32
C THR A 241 -9.43 -26.68 23.93
N GLY A 242 -8.87 -27.28 22.88
CA GLY A 242 -9.24 -26.99 21.49
C GLY A 242 -8.82 -25.59 21.00
N ILE A 243 -8.38 -24.70 21.90
CA ILE A 243 -7.94 -23.35 21.56
C ILE A 243 -6.67 -23.43 20.72
N LYS A 244 -6.63 -22.66 19.64
CA LYS A 244 -5.50 -22.59 18.73
C LYS A 244 -4.89 -21.20 18.69
N SER A 245 -3.63 -21.14 18.29
CA SER A 245 -3.02 -19.86 17.91
C SER A 245 -3.82 -19.25 16.75
N GLY A 246 -4.12 -17.96 16.86
CA GLY A 246 -4.97 -17.22 15.93
C GLY A 246 -6.46 -17.25 16.27
N ASP A 247 -6.90 -17.94 17.32
CA ASP A 247 -8.27 -17.76 17.84
C ASP A 247 -8.44 -16.34 18.35
N SER A 248 -9.58 -15.73 18.04
CA SER A 248 -9.79 -14.31 18.21
C SER A 248 -11.28 -14.01 18.35
N ASN A 249 -11.58 -12.94 19.06
CA ASN A 249 -12.92 -12.36 19.15
C ASN A 249 -13.33 -11.61 17.86
N ARG A 250 -12.69 -11.93 16.73
CA ARG A 250 -12.83 -11.31 15.42
C ARG A 250 -12.66 -12.39 14.36
N LEU A 251 -13.21 -12.17 13.19
CA LEU A 251 -12.96 -13.05 12.05
C LEU A 251 -11.45 -13.09 11.73
N ASN A 252 -10.84 -14.28 11.83
CA ASN A 252 -9.45 -14.46 11.44
C ASN A 252 -9.36 -14.70 9.94
N ILE A 253 -9.04 -13.65 9.18
CA ILE A 253 -8.99 -13.74 7.71
C ILE A 253 -7.80 -14.56 7.16
N SER A 254 -6.87 -14.99 8.01
CA SER A 254 -5.74 -15.83 7.61
C SER A 254 -6.04 -17.32 7.69
N LYS A 255 -7.10 -17.72 8.40
CA LYS A 255 -7.58 -19.11 8.43
C LYS A 255 -8.34 -19.46 7.16
N THR A 256 -8.34 -20.75 6.84
CA THR A 256 -9.05 -21.31 5.68
C THR A 256 -10.56 -21.29 5.90
N ILE A 257 -11.34 -21.31 4.82
CA ILE A 257 -12.81 -21.45 4.89
C ILE A 257 -13.18 -22.74 5.65
N GLY A 258 -12.48 -23.84 5.39
CA GLY A 258 -12.71 -25.13 6.04
C GLY A 258 -12.52 -25.06 7.56
N ASP A 259 -11.46 -24.41 8.02
CA ASP A 259 -11.17 -24.24 9.45
C ASP A 259 -12.23 -23.41 10.19
N ILE A 260 -12.82 -22.41 9.52
CA ILE A 260 -13.78 -21.49 10.15
C ILE A 260 -15.21 -22.05 10.08
N TYR A 261 -15.61 -22.60 8.93
CA TYR A 261 -17.00 -22.91 8.63
C TYR A 261 -17.28 -24.41 8.45
N GLY A 262 -16.24 -25.25 8.47
CA GLY A 262 -16.29 -26.70 8.31
C GLY A 262 -15.91 -27.20 6.90
N GLU A 263 -15.40 -28.43 6.85
CA GLU A 263 -14.85 -29.09 5.65
C GLU A 263 -15.85 -29.33 4.51
N GLU A 264 -17.14 -29.33 4.81
CA GLU A 264 -18.24 -29.56 3.87
C GLU A 264 -18.91 -28.24 3.42
N THR A 265 -18.27 -27.09 3.70
CA THR A 265 -18.86 -25.78 3.37
C THR A 265 -18.94 -25.56 1.86
N ASP A 266 -20.14 -25.25 1.37
CA ASP A 266 -20.33 -24.71 0.03
C ASP A 266 -19.67 -23.34 -0.07
N CYS A 267 -18.72 -23.23 -0.99
CA CYS A 267 -17.88 -22.08 -1.23
C CYS A 267 -18.41 -21.14 -2.34
N SER A 268 -19.65 -21.34 -2.78
CA SER A 268 -20.28 -20.56 -3.85
C SER A 268 -20.44 -19.09 -3.47
N ILE A 269 -20.03 -18.20 -4.39
CA ILE A 269 -20.26 -16.75 -4.29
C ILE A 269 -20.55 -16.17 -5.68
N ILE A 270 -21.54 -15.30 -5.74
CA ILE A 270 -22.01 -14.63 -6.95
C ILE A 270 -22.00 -13.13 -6.66
N ILE A 271 -21.29 -12.37 -7.50
CA ILE A 271 -21.17 -10.92 -7.40
C ILE A 271 -21.85 -10.30 -8.62
N ASN A 272 -22.87 -9.46 -8.40
CA ASN A 272 -23.59 -8.77 -9.46
C ASN A 272 -24.09 -9.71 -10.59
N GLY A 273 -24.47 -10.95 -10.24
CA GLY A 273 -24.91 -11.99 -11.18
C GLY A 273 -23.78 -12.82 -11.81
N LYS A 274 -22.51 -12.56 -11.48
CA LYS A 274 -21.34 -13.31 -11.96
C LYS A 274 -20.79 -14.23 -10.87
N SER A 275 -20.71 -15.53 -11.15
CA SER A 275 -20.03 -16.51 -10.28
C SER A 275 -18.53 -16.23 -10.20
N ILE A 276 -17.96 -16.33 -8.99
CA ILE A 276 -16.50 -16.29 -8.78
C ILE A 276 -15.99 -17.72 -8.60
N ASP A 277 -15.50 -18.30 -9.69
CA ASP A 277 -15.14 -19.72 -9.73
C ASP A 277 -13.78 -20.02 -9.10
N GLY A 278 -13.61 -21.24 -8.57
CA GLY A 278 -12.33 -21.71 -8.04
C GLY A 278 -12.05 -21.31 -6.59
N ILE A 279 -13.05 -20.79 -5.87
CA ILE A 279 -13.01 -20.70 -4.42
C ILE A 279 -13.27 -22.10 -3.84
N ASN A 280 -12.43 -22.51 -2.89
CA ASN A 280 -12.56 -23.79 -2.19
C ASN A 280 -12.20 -23.63 -0.71
N LYS A 281 -12.45 -24.67 0.06
CA LYS A 281 -12.29 -24.70 1.52
C LYS A 281 -10.86 -24.46 2.01
N ASP A 282 -9.86 -24.81 1.22
CA ASP A 282 -8.44 -24.68 1.58
C ASP A 282 -7.94 -23.23 1.44
N MET A 283 -8.72 -22.36 0.79
CA MET A 283 -8.39 -20.95 0.65
C MET A 283 -8.66 -20.20 1.96
N SER A 284 -7.72 -19.33 2.34
CA SER A 284 -7.94 -18.35 3.39
C SER A 284 -8.96 -17.29 2.98
N ILE A 285 -9.67 -16.71 3.95
CA ILE A 285 -10.59 -15.60 3.67
C ILE A 285 -9.86 -14.44 2.99
N SER A 286 -8.59 -14.16 3.36
CA SER A 286 -7.77 -13.15 2.70
C SER A 286 -7.56 -13.44 1.20
N GLU A 287 -7.36 -14.70 0.83
CA GLU A 287 -7.24 -15.10 -0.58
C GLU A 287 -8.58 -14.99 -1.33
N VAL A 288 -9.68 -15.34 -0.67
CA VAL A 288 -11.04 -15.17 -1.19
C VAL A 288 -11.31 -13.69 -1.50
N LEU A 289 -11.05 -12.79 -0.53
CA LEU A 289 -11.23 -11.35 -0.72
C LEU A 289 -10.36 -10.82 -1.85
N LYS A 290 -9.08 -11.22 -1.92
CA LYS A 290 -8.19 -10.84 -3.03
C LYS A 290 -8.73 -11.31 -4.38
N LYS A 291 -9.30 -12.51 -4.43
CA LYS A 291 -9.88 -13.08 -5.65
C LYS A 291 -11.13 -12.33 -6.08
N ILE A 292 -12.05 -12.05 -5.15
CA ILE A 292 -13.24 -11.22 -5.41
C ILE A 292 -12.81 -9.83 -5.92
N ASN A 293 -11.88 -9.17 -5.23
CA ASN A 293 -11.38 -7.85 -5.62
C ASN A 293 -10.61 -7.87 -6.94
N LYS A 294 -10.17 -9.04 -7.43
CA LYS A 294 -9.52 -9.15 -8.74
C LYS A 294 -10.51 -9.47 -9.86
N GLU A 295 -11.50 -10.31 -9.59
CA GLU A 295 -12.36 -10.92 -10.62
C GLU A 295 -13.75 -10.27 -10.72
N SER A 296 -14.10 -9.37 -9.79
CA SER A 296 -15.36 -8.62 -9.79
C SER A 296 -15.16 -7.11 -9.97
N ASP A 297 -16.27 -6.40 -10.11
CA ASP A 297 -16.39 -4.94 -10.13
C ASP A 297 -16.49 -4.32 -8.73
N LEU A 298 -16.28 -5.12 -7.67
CA LEU A 298 -16.29 -4.67 -6.27
C LEU A 298 -14.90 -4.75 -5.66
N ASP A 299 -14.63 -3.84 -4.71
CA ASP A 299 -13.54 -3.90 -3.75
C ASP A 299 -14.12 -4.14 -2.36
N ILE A 300 -13.74 -5.26 -1.75
CA ILE A 300 -14.14 -5.69 -0.42
C ILE A 300 -12.94 -5.64 0.51
N THR A 301 -13.11 -4.97 1.63
CA THR A 301 -12.11 -4.90 2.69
C THR A 301 -12.73 -5.31 4.01
N TYR A 302 -11.92 -5.90 4.90
CA TYR A 302 -12.34 -6.27 6.25
C TYR A 302 -11.62 -5.39 7.27
N SER A 303 -12.38 -4.81 8.19
CA SER A 303 -11.86 -4.01 9.30
C SER A 303 -11.91 -4.84 10.58
N ASN A 304 -10.75 -5.25 11.07
CA ASN A 304 -10.63 -6.04 12.30
C ASN A 304 -11.11 -5.25 13.54
N THR A 305 -10.92 -3.92 13.55
CA THR A 305 -11.35 -3.05 14.66
C THR A 305 -12.86 -2.99 14.77
N THR A 306 -13.56 -2.83 13.64
CA THR A 306 -15.03 -2.70 13.64
C THR A 306 -15.75 -4.02 13.42
N ASP A 307 -15.02 -5.10 13.13
CA ASP A 307 -15.52 -6.43 12.77
C ASP A 307 -16.44 -6.44 11.54
N LYS A 308 -16.17 -5.58 10.56
CA LYS A 308 -17.08 -5.33 9.43
C LYS A 308 -16.39 -5.44 8.09
N PHE A 309 -17.14 -5.87 7.08
CA PHE A 309 -16.74 -5.69 5.69
C PHE A 309 -17.23 -4.35 5.17
N VAL A 310 -16.35 -3.67 4.43
CA VAL A 310 -16.68 -2.49 3.62
C VAL A 310 -16.54 -2.89 2.16
N ILE A 311 -17.63 -2.77 1.44
CA ILE A 311 -17.78 -3.16 0.03
C ILE A 311 -18.03 -1.89 -0.77
N VAL A 312 -17.23 -1.67 -1.80
CA VAL A 312 -17.29 -0.49 -2.66
C VAL A 312 -17.29 -0.93 -4.12
N SER A 313 -18.17 -0.38 -4.94
CA SER A 313 -18.05 -0.60 -6.40
C SER A 313 -16.85 0.16 -6.96
N LYS A 314 -16.11 -0.46 -7.87
CA LYS A 314 -14.96 0.18 -8.53
C LYS A 314 -15.36 1.32 -9.44
N ASP A 315 -16.50 1.16 -10.09
CA ASP A 315 -17.11 2.19 -10.92
C ASP A 315 -18.03 3.07 -10.06
N THR A 316 -18.14 4.33 -10.46
CA THR A 316 -19.12 5.29 -9.94
C THR A 316 -20.37 5.32 -10.81
N GLY A 317 -21.41 6.03 -10.36
CA GLY A 317 -22.62 6.22 -11.16
C GLY A 317 -23.75 5.31 -10.72
N LYS A 318 -24.96 5.63 -11.14
CA LYS A 318 -26.18 4.86 -10.85
C LYS A 318 -26.15 3.46 -11.47
N ALA A 319 -25.34 3.24 -12.49
CA ALA A 319 -25.13 1.91 -13.06
C ALA A 319 -24.34 0.98 -12.11
N SER A 320 -23.47 1.54 -11.26
CA SER A 320 -22.75 0.76 -10.26
C SER A 320 -23.72 0.22 -9.22
N LYS A 321 -23.59 -1.06 -8.90
CA LYS A 321 -24.44 -1.76 -7.93
C LYS A 321 -23.62 -2.73 -7.07
N ILE A 322 -24.14 -3.04 -5.89
CA ILE A 322 -23.61 -4.09 -5.02
C ILE A 322 -24.71 -5.12 -4.82
N GLU A 323 -24.45 -6.33 -5.30
CA GLU A 323 -25.27 -7.52 -5.06
C GLU A 323 -24.32 -8.70 -4.84
N ILE A 324 -24.42 -9.35 -3.68
CA ILE A 324 -23.58 -10.48 -3.30
C ILE A 324 -24.47 -11.59 -2.77
N THR A 325 -24.43 -12.75 -3.41
CA THR A 325 -25.23 -13.93 -3.03
C THR A 325 -24.37 -15.19 -3.03
N GLY A 326 -24.93 -16.31 -2.55
CA GLY A 326 -24.26 -17.61 -2.50
C GLY A 326 -24.03 -18.10 -1.06
N ALA A 327 -23.77 -19.40 -0.91
CA ALA A 327 -23.69 -20.03 0.41
C ALA A 327 -22.54 -19.48 1.25
N LEU A 328 -21.41 -19.14 0.63
CA LEU A 328 -20.29 -18.52 1.33
C LEU A 328 -20.61 -17.08 1.73
N ALA A 329 -21.38 -16.34 0.91
CA ALA A 329 -21.80 -14.99 1.25
C ALA A 329 -22.65 -14.97 2.52
N ASP A 330 -23.58 -15.92 2.64
CA ASP A 330 -24.45 -16.02 3.82
C ASP A 330 -23.65 -16.26 5.11
N LYS A 331 -22.61 -17.11 5.04
CA LYS A 331 -21.72 -17.37 6.18
C LYS A 331 -20.76 -16.22 6.47
N LEU A 332 -20.22 -15.58 5.43
CA LEU A 332 -19.15 -14.58 5.57
C LEU A 332 -19.68 -13.19 5.93
N PHE A 333 -20.81 -12.80 5.34
CA PHE A 333 -21.40 -11.46 5.51
C PHE A 333 -22.64 -11.44 6.40
N GLY A 334 -23.08 -12.61 6.88
CA GLY A 334 -24.31 -12.77 7.67
C GLY A 334 -25.59 -12.77 6.83
N GLY A 335 -25.46 -12.97 5.52
CA GLY A 335 -26.58 -13.03 4.57
C GLY A 335 -26.21 -12.47 3.20
N SER A 336 -27.12 -12.66 2.25
CA SER A 336 -27.05 -12.03 0.94
C SER A 336 -27.16 -10.50 1.04
N ILE A 337 -26.43 -9.79 0.19
CA ILE A 337 -26.37 -8.33 0.16
C ILE A 337 -27.00 -7.84 -1.14
N GLY A 338 -27.82 -6.79 -1.07
CA GLY A 338 -28.34 -6.10 -2.25
C GLY A 338 -29.53 -6.79 -2.95
N THR A 339 -30.06 -7.88 -2.39
CA THR A 339 -31.22 -8.60 -2.94
C THR A 339 -32.55 -7.93 -2.61
N ASP A 340 -32.72 -7.47 -1.36
CA ASP A 340 -33.97 -6.88 -0.88
C ASP A 340 -34.02 -5.36 -1.07
N ILE A 341 -32.86 -4.71 -0.93
CA ILE A 341 -32.69 -3.27 -1.10
C ILE A 341 -31.54 -3.08 -2.08
N GLU A 342 -31.85 -2.46 -3.21
CA GLU A 342 -30.85 -2.19 -4.25
C GLU A 342 -29.81 -1.18 -3.73
N ILE A 343 -28.54 -1.57 -3.72
CA ILE A 343 -27.43 -0.71 -3.32
C ILE A 343 -26.77 -0.21 -4.59
N ARG A 344 -26.90 1.08 -4.88
CA ARG A 344 -26.38 1.70 -6.11
C ARG A 344 -25.52 2.93 -5.82
N GLY A 345 -24.67 3.27 -6.78
CA GLY A 345 -24.00 4.56 -6.80
C GLY A 345 -24.92 5.70 -7.20
N GLU A 346 -24.36 6.90 -7.22
CA GLU A 346 -25.03 8.12 -7.67
C GLU A 346 -24.37 8.61 -8.97
N ASP A 347 -25.14 9.19 -9.89
CA ASP A 347 -24.59 9.88 -11.07
C ASP A 347 -24.26 11.33 -10.75
N THR A 348 -23.31 11.90 -11.50
CA THR A 348 -23.17 13.36 -11.60
C THR A 348 -24.34 13.89 -12.40
N VAL A 349 -25.08 14.84 -11.83
CA VAL A 349 -26.18 15.54 -12.51
C VAL A 349 -25.90 17.03 -12.43
N MET A 350 -25.81 17.68 -13.58
CA MET A 350 -25.53 19.10 -13.68
C MET A 350 -26.37 19.73 -14.79
N ASN A 351 -26.66 21.03 -14.64
CA ASN A 351 -27.23 21.86 -15.68
C ASN A 351 -26.13 22.77 -16.22
N VAL A 352 -25.95 22.79 -17.54
CA VAL A 352 -24.96 23.61 -18.23
C VAL A 352 -25.59 24.42 -19.34
N THR A 353 -25.04 25.61 -19.62
CA THR A 353 -25.31 26.34 -20.84
C THR A 353 -24.19 26.07 -21.84
N ILE A 354 -24.53 25.57 -23.03
CA ILE A 354 -23.61 25.40 -24.17
C ILE A 354 -24.19 26.13 -25.37
N HIS A 355 -23.42 27.05 -25.96
CA HIS A 355 -23.87 27.87 -27.11
C HIS A 355 -25.22 28.59 -26.85
N GLY A 356 -25.45 29.02 -25.61
CA GLY A 356 -26.67 29.73 -25.20
C GLY A 356 -27.90 28.84 -24.95
N GLN A 357 -27.77 27.51 -24.98
CA GLN A 357 -28.85 26.58 -24.62
C GLN A 357 -28.53 25.87 -23.31
N ASP A 358 -29.52 25.82 -22.41
CA ASP A 358 -29.43 25.08 -21.15
C ASP A 358 -29.74 23.60 -21.38
N ILE A 359 -28.86 22.74 -20.89
CA ILE A 359 -28.89 21.29 -21.09
C ILE A 359 -28.59 20.62 -19.75
N ASP A 360 -29.42 19.63 -19.41
CA ASP A 360 -29.14 18.73 -18.30
C ASP A 360 -28.20 17.61 -18.75
N ILE A 361 -27.13 17.41 -17.98
CA ILE A 361 -26.11 16.41 -18.22
C ILE A 361 -26.09 15.45 -17.05
N THR A 362 -26.25 14.17 -17.38
CA THR A 362 -26.06 13.05 -16.46
C THR A 362 -24.83 12.25 -16.88
N ARG A 363 -23.91 12.00 -15.96
CA ARG A 363 -22.69 11.21 -16.19
C ARG A 363 -22.45 10.26 -15.02
N SER A 364 -21.95 9.07 -15.33
CA SER A 364 -21.60 8.07 -14.32
C SER A 364 -20.30 8.39 -13.57
N THR A 365 -19.56 9.44 -13.96
CA THR A 365 -18.29 9.84 -13.36
C THR A 365 -18.32 11.30 -12.91
N ALA A 366 -17.46 11.67 -11.96
CA ALA A 366 -17.23 13.06 -11.59
C ALA A 366 -16.34 13.78 -12.62
N ASN A 367 -15.41 13.05 -13.24
CA ASN A 367 -14.50 13.54 -14.26
C ASN A 367 -14.97 13.09 -15.64
N PHE A 368 -15.24 14.03 -16.54
CA PHE A 368 -15.66 13.73 -17.92
C PHE A 368 -15.43 14.91 -18.86
N SER A 369 -15.55 14.64 -20.16
CA SER A 369 -15.44 15.66 -21.19
C SER A 369 -16.78 15.93 -21.88
N ILE A 370 -17.05 17.19 -22.21
CA ILE A 370 -18.18 17.65 -23.02
C ILE A 370 -17.62 18.57 -24.11
N ASP A 371 -17.77 18.21 -25.38
CA ASP A 371 -17.37 19.04 -26.53
C ASP A 371 -15.93 19.60 -26.46
N GLY A 372 -14.99 18.84 -25.88
CA GLY A 372 -13.59 19.25 -25.71
C GLY A 372 -13.29 20.05 -24.43
N ILE A 373 -14.28 20.20 -23.56
CA ILE A 373 -14.15 20.74 -22.20
C ILE A 373 -14.04 19.57 -21.23
N ASN A 374 -13.00 19.54 -20.42
CA ASN A 374 -12.88 18.60 -19.30
C ASN A 374 -13.44 19.25 -18.03
N VAL A 375 -14.29 18.51 -17.32
CA VAL A 375 -14.86 18.88 -16.03
C VAL A 375 -14.34 17.88 -15.00
N GLU A 376 -13.81 18.40 -13.89
CA GLU A 376 -13.23 17.63 -12.78
C GLU A 376 -13.73 18.13 -11.42
#